data_AF-G5QXK5-F1
#
_entry.id   AF-G5QXK5-F1
#
_cell.length_a   1.000
_cell.length_b   1.000
_cell.length_c   1.000
_cell.angle_alpha   90.00
_cell.angle_beta   90.00
_cell.angle_gamma   90.00
#
_symmetry.space_group_name_H-M   'P 1'
#
loop_
_entity.id
_entity.type
_entity.pdbx_description
1 polymer ?
#
loop_
_entity_poly.entity_id
_entity_poly.type
_entity_poly.pdbx_seq_one_letter_code
_entity_poly.pdbx_strand_id
1 'polypeptide(L)' 'MGIMPKKARELSALAVSRLKAEGRYAVSGVDGLYLRIAG' A
#
# COMPACT_ATOMS: atom_id res chain seq x y z
N MET A 1 -8.73 18.06 -21.22
CA MET A 1 -9.41 17.45 -20.06
C MET A 1 -8.60 16.21 -19.67
N GLY A 2 -7.57 16.40 -18.84
CA GLY A 2 -6.64 15.33 -18.49
C GLY A 2 -7.25 14.36 -17.49
N ILE A 3 -7.28 13.08 -17.81
CA ILE A 3 -7.66 12.02 -16.87
C ILE A 3 -6.48 11.91 -15.89
N MET A 4 -6.52 12.61 -14.75
CA MET A 4 -5.61 12.27 -13.66
C MET A 4 -6.03 10.86 -13.20
N PRO A 5 -5.18 9.82 -13.35
CA PRO A 5 -5.51 8.53 -12.78
C PRO A 5 -5.64 8.73 -11.28
N LYS A 6 -6.82 8.41 -10.72
CA LYS A 6 -7.09 8.51 -9.29
C LYS A 6 -5.93 7.82 -8.56
N LYS A 7 -5.21 8.57 -7.70
CA LYS A 7 -4.15 8.00 -6.86
C LYS A 7 -4.64 6.66 -6.31
N ALA A 8 -3.84 5.63 -6.49
CA ALA A 8 -4.22 4.27 -6.18
C ALA A 8 -4.71 4.18 -4.73
N ARG A 9 -5.84 3.48 -4.57
CA ARG A 9 -6.61 3.30 -3.35
C ARG A 9 -5.70 2.75 -2.24
N GLU A 10 -5.81 3.31 -1.04
CA GLU A 10 -5.10 2.94 0.19
C GLU A 10 -5.00 1.41 0.37
N LEU A 11 -4.00 0.92 1.10
CA LEU A 11 -3.93 -0.50 1.45
C LEU A 11 -5.20 -0.88 2.22
N SER A 12 -6.11 -1.60 1.55
CA SER A 12 -7.36 -1.99 2.19
C SER A 12 -7.09 -2.93 3.36
N ALA A 13 -7.93 -2.89 4.39
CA ALA A 13 -7.79 -3.78 5.55
C ALA A 13 -7.68 -5.27 5.17
N LEU A 14 -8.38 -5.70 4.11
CA LEU A 14 -8.26 -7.06 3.57
C LEU A 14 -6.87 -7.35 2.99
N ALA A 15 -6.26 -6.40 2.28
CA ALA A 15 -4.91 -6.55 1.74
C ALA A 15 -3.89 -6.64 2.87
N VAL A 16 -4.04 -5.80 3.90
CA VAL A 16 -3.23 -5.86 5.13
C VAL A 16 -3.38 -7.21 5.84
N SER A 17 -4.61 -7.71 5.99
CA SER A 17 -4.91 -8.99 6.68
C SER A 17 -4.26 -10.21 6.01
N ARG A 18 -3.98 -10.12 4.70
CA ARG A 18 -3.29 -11.16 3.91
C ARG A 18 -1.77 -11.11 4.03
N LEU A 19 -1.18 -10.05 4.58
CA LEU A 19 0.25 -9.97 4.82
C LEU A 19 0.61 -10.89 5.98
N LYS A 20 1.51 -11.85 5.75
CA LYS A 20 1.91 -12.87 6.75
C LYS A 20 3.41 -12.91 7.02
N ALA A 21 4.21 -12.34 6.14
CA ALA A 21 5.66 -12.34 6.26
C ALA A 21 6.15 -11.00 6.81
N GLU A 22 7.32 -11.04 7.43
CA GLU A 22 8.07 -9.83 7.73
C GLU A 22 8.55 -9.19 6.42
N GLY A 23 8.69 -7.86 6.44
CA GLY A 23 9.17 -7.12 5.28
C GLY A 23 8.60 -5.72 5.16
N ARG A 24 8.76 -5.14 3.96
CA ARG A 24 8.27 -3.81 3.60
C ARG A 24 7.30 -3.93 2.43
N TYR A 25 6.09 -3.41 2.62
CA TYR A 25 5.01 -3.47 1.64
C TYR A 25 4.67 -2.07 1.19
N ALA A 26 4.76 -1.81 -0.12
CA ALA A 26 4.47 -0.50 -0.68
C ALA A 26 3.02 -0.10 -0.41
N VAL A 27 2.80 1.14 0.02
CA VAL A 27 1.46 1.70 0.17
C VAL A 27 1.12 2.47 -1.09
N SER A 28 0.15 1.95 -1.85
CA SER A 28 -0.37 2.59 -3.05
C SER A 28 -0.76 4.06 -2.82
N GLY A 29 -0.38 4.95 -3.75
CA GLY A 29 -0.80 6.36 -3.77
C GLY A 29 0.20 7.35 -3.16
N VAL A 30 1.27 6.88 -2.52
CA VAL A 30 2.35 7.72 -1.97
C VAL A 30 3.70 7.09 -2.27
N ASP A 31 4.51 7.74 -3.09
CA ASP A 31 5.87 7.29 -3.36
C ASP A 31 6.72 7.31 -2.08
N GLY A 32 7.51 6.26 -1.90
CA GLY A 32 8.40 6.15 -0.74
C GLY A 32 7.71 5.74 0.57
N LEU A 33 6.38 5.56 0.59
CA LEU A 33 5.67 5.09 1.78
C LEU A 33 5.52 3.56 1.78
N TYR A 34 5.94 2.94 2.88
CA TYR A 34 5.88 1.49 3.07
C TYR A 34 5.32 1.12 4.44
N LEU A 35 4.48 0.09 4.49
CA LEU A 35 4.13 -0.62 5.71
C LEU A 35 5.23 -1.62 6.04
N ARG A 36 5.81 -1.53 7.24
CA ARG A 36 6.81 -2.48 7.74
C ARG A 36 6.15 -3.47 8.70
N ILE A 37 6.31 -4.77 8.44
CA ILE A 37 6.01 -5.85 9.39
C ILE A 37 7.35 -6.36 9.92
N ALA A 38 7.51 -6.35 11.25
CA ALA A 38 8.69 -6.86 11.94
C ALA A 38 8.24 -7.54 13.24
N GLY A 39 8.85 -8.68 13.56
CA GLY A 39 8.76 -9.39 14.84
C GLY A 39 9.79 -8.92 15.85
#